data_AF-A0A956B188-F1
#
_entry.id   AF-A0A956B188-F1
#
_cell.length_a   1.000
_cell.length_b   1.000
_cell.length_c   1.000
_cell.angle_alpha   90.00
_cell.angle_beta   90.00
_cell.angle_gamma   90.00
#
_symmetry.space_group_name_H-M   'P 1'
#
loop_
_entity.id
_entity.type
_entity.pdbx_description
1 polymer ?
#
loop_
_entity_poly.entity_id
_entity_poly.type
_entity_poly.pdbx_seq_one_letter_code
_entity_poly.pdbx_strand_id
1 'polypeptide(L)'
;MTSARITAAGLGFGLAHLGLAGLITFGIFGVLPSRWWLVDAPAALLTALLLAGAVGVLRRDRLGLKLARASAALVLTIGSVAFATLCIAAAFVAGVQGVLGKGVAMAYLLLILPVGTYLVLLPLVELAWLHRQLQATQPPRLPD
;
A
#
# COMPACT_ATOMS: atom_id res chain seq x y z
N MET A 1 -22.05 21.97 -14.30
CA MET A 1 -21.40 20.85 -13.59
C MET A 1 -20.61 20.04 -14.62
N THR A 2 -19.35 20.39 -14.84
CA THR A 2 -18.48 19.72 -15.80
C THR A 2 -18.10 18.36 -15.22
N SER A 3 -18.58 17.28 -15.84
CA SER A 3 -18.32 15.92 -15.37
C SER A 3 -16.81 15.66 -15.40
N ALA A 4 -16.18 15.67 -14.22
CA ALA A 4 -14.74 15.43 -14.09
C ALA A 4 -14.46 13.99 -14.55
N ARG A 5 -13.90 13.83 -15.75
CA ARG A 5 -13.57 12.50 -16.29
C ARG A 5 -12.56 11.81 -15.38
N ILE A 6 -12.94 10.66 -14.82
CA ILE A 6 -12.04 9.78 -14.07
C ILE A 6 -10.91 9.36 -15.02
N THR A 7 -9.66 9.56 -14.59
CA THR A 7 -8.49 9.10 -15.34
C THR A 7 -8.30 7.61 -15.12
N ALA A 8 -7.82 6.89 -16.13
CA ALA A 8 -7.52 5.46 -16.00
C ALA A 8 -6.60 5.16 -14.78
N ALA A 9 -5.62 6.03 -14.52
CA ALA A 9 -4.75 5.93 -13.34
C ALA A 9 -5.53 6.07 -12.01
N GLY A 10 -6.47 7.01 -11.92
CA GLY A 10 -7.27 7.20 -10.71
C GLY A 10 -8.18 6.00 -10.44
N LEU A 11 -8.76 5.41 -11.49
CA LEU A 11 -9.52 4.16 -11.37
C LEU A 11 -8.62 3.01 -10.90
N GLY A 12 -7.43 2.88 -11.50
CA GLY A 12 -6.46 1.84 -11.14
C GLY A 12 -6.03 1.89 -9.67
N PHE A 13 -5.66 3.07 -9.16
CA PHE A 13 -5.29 3.25 -7.76
C PHE A 13 -6.48 3.04 -6.81
N GLY A 14 -7.67 3.54 -7.18
CA GLY A 14 -8.89 3.31 -6.40
C GLY A 14 -9.21 1.82 -6.26
N LEU A 15 -9.14 1.06 -7.36
CA LEU A 15 -9.32 -0.39 -7.34
C LEU A 15 -8.24 -1.11 -6.54
N ALA A 16 -6.98 -0.66 -6.63
CA ALA A 16 -5.89 -1.21 -5.84
C ALA A 16 -6.12 -1.03 -4.33
N HIS A 17 -6.59 0.15 -3.89
CA HIS A 17 -6.93 0.40 -2.48
C HIS A 17 -8.10 -0.48 -2.01
N LEU A 18 -9.14 -0.63 -2.83
CA LEU A 18 -10.27 -1.51 -2.52
C LEU A 18 -9.83 -2.98 -2.42
N GLY A 19 -9.02 -3.45 -3.37
CA GLY A 19 -8.48 -4.80 -3.37
C GLY A 19 -7.61 -5.07 -2.13
N LEU A 20 -6.75 -4.11 -1.77
CA LEU A 20 -5.89 -4.23 -0.60
C LEU A 20 -6.69 -4.19 0.71
N ALA A 21 -7.69 -3.31 0.81
CA ALA A 21 -8.60 -3.27 1.95
C ALA A 21 -9.35 -4.59 2.13
N GLY A 22 -9.85 -5.17 1.02
CA GLY A 22 -10.49 -6.48 1.01
C GLY A 22 -9.56 -7.60 1.45
N LEU A 23 -8.33 -7.61 0.93
CA LEU A 23 -7.31 -8.60 1.29
C LEU A 23 -6.92 -8.53 2.77
N ILE A 24 -6.70 -7.33 3.31
CA ILE A 24 -6.39 -7.12 4.73
C ILE A 24 -7.56 -7.58 5.59
N THR A 25 -8.78 -7.18 5.23
CA THR A 25 -9.98 -7.53 6.00
C THR A 25 -10.19 -9.03 6.03
N PHE A 26 -10.12 -9.69 4.88
CA PHE A 26 -10.29 -11.13 4.78
C PHE A 26 -9.14 -11.89 5.44
N GLY A 27 -7.89 -11.50 5.20
CA GLY A 27 -6.72 -12.17 5.77
C GLY A 27 -6.68 -12.07 7.29
N ILE A 28 -6.82 -10.87 7.84
CA ILE A 28 -6.68 -10.64 9.28
C ILE A 28 -7.94 -11.04 10.04
N PHE A 29 -9.13 -10.64 9.57
CA PHE A 29 -10.36 -10.90 10.32
C PHE A 29 -11.08 -12.19 9.89
N GLY A 30 -10.74 -12.78 8.74
CA GLY A 30 -11.34 -14.01 8.24
C GLY A 30 -10.46 -15.25 8.43
N VAL A 31 -9.14 -15.13 8.23
CA VAL A 31 -8.23 -16.28 8.22
C VAL A 31 -7.43 -16.42 9.52
N LEU A 32 -7.00 -15.32 10.15
CA LEU A 32 -6.23 -15.41 11.39
C LEU A 32 -7.12 -15.89 12.55
N PRO A 33 -6.83 -17.04 13.18
CA PRO A 33 -7.61 -17.55 14.31
C PRO A 33 -7.31 -16.76 15.60
N SER A 34 -6.13 -16.16 15.70
CA SER A 34 -5.71 -15.36 16.85
C SER A 34 -6.19 -13.91 16.69
N ARG A 35 -7.11 -13.51 17.57
CA ARG A 35 -7.63 -12.13 17.67
C ARG A 35 -6.80 -11.39 18.70
N TRP A 36 -5.86 -10.57 18.25
CA TRP A 36 -5.00 -9.78 19.13
C TRP A 36 -5.20 -8.31 18.79
N TRP A 37 -5.62 -7.52 19.79
CA TRP A 37 -5.96 -6.10 19.59
C TRP A 37 -4.79 -5.30 18.98
N LEU A 38 -3.55 -5.69 19.28
CA LEU A 38 -2.34 -5.07 18.77
C LEU A 38 -2.18 -5.24 17.25
N VAL A 39 -2.79 -6.26 16.65
CA VAL A 39 -2.83 -6.51 15.20
C VAL A 39 -4.14 -6.00 14.61
N ASP A 40 -5.26 -6.26 15.29
CA ASP A 40 -6.59 -5.94 14.83
C ASP A 40 -6.83 -4.42 14.70
N ALA A 41 -6.38 -3.63 15.68
CA ALA A 41 -6.60 -2.18 15.67
C ALA A 41 -5.83 -1.47 14.53
N PRO A 42 -4.52 -1.71 14.32
CA PRO A 42 -3.81 -1.17 13.16
C PRO A 42 -4.39 -1.66 11.82
N ALA A 43 -4.81 -2.92 11.74
CA ALA A 43 -5.44 -3.49 10.55
C ALA A 43 -6.76 -2.80 10.21
N ALA A 44 -7.62 -2.58 11.21
CA ALA A 44 -8.88 -1.88 11.05
C ALA A 44 -8.65 -0.42 10.62
N LEU A 45 -7.68 0.27 11.25
CA LEU A 45 -7.32 1.64 10.90
C LEU A 45 -6.80 1.73 9.45
N LEU A 46 -5.89 0.83 9.06
CA LEU A 46 -5.36 0.78 7.69
C LEU A 46 -6.46 0.49 6.67
N THR A 47 -7.36 -0.44 6.96
CA THR A 47 -8.52 -0.74 6.13
C THR A 47 -9.40 0.49 5.95
N ALA A 48 -9.71 1.20 7.03
CA ALA A 48 -10.49 2.43 6.98
C ALA A 48 -9.80 3.52 6.14
N LEU A 49 -8.48 3.69 6.29
CA LEU A 49 -7.70 4.63 5.49
C LEU A 49 -7.70 4.29 4.00
N LEU A 50 -7.58 3.00 3.65
CA LEU A 50 -7.63 2.55 2.25
C LEU A 50 -9.00 2.78 1.63
N LEU A 51 -10.08 2.46 2.35
CA LEU A 51 -11.44 2.71 1.88
C LEU A 51 -11.71 4.22 1.70
N ALA A 52 -11.29 5.04 2.67
CA ALA A 52 -11.41 6.49 2.58
C ALA A 52 -10.57 7.06 1.44
N GLY A 53 -9.34 6.55 1.25
CA GLY A 53 -8.45 6.90 0.14
C GLY A 53 -9.05 6.54 -1.22
N ALA A 54 -9.61 5.33 -1.37
CA ALA A 54 -10.28 4.90 -2.59
C ALA A 54 -11.45 5.82 -2.97
N VAL A 55 -12.32 6.11 -2.01
CA VAL A 55 -13.44 7.05 -2.21
C VAL A 55 -12.92 8.44 -2.56
N GLY A 56 -11.85 8.87 -1.91
CA GLY A 56 -11.21 10.15 -2.14
C GLY A 56 -10.62 10.33 -3.53
N VAL A 57 -9.90 9.32 -4.02
CA VAL A 57 -9.34 9.29 -5.37
C VAL A 57 -10.46 9.32 -6.43
N LEU A 58 -11.57 8.62 -6.19
CA LEU A 58 -12.72 8.60 -7.10
C LEU A 58 -13.48 9.93 -7.11
N ARG A 59 -13.61 10.60 -5.95
CA ARG A 59 -14.28 11.89 -5.81
C ARG A 59 -13.40 13.10 -6.16
N ARG A 60 -12.08 12.90 -6.24
CA ARG A 60 -11.08 13.97 -6.47
C ARG A 60 -11.16 15.12 -5.47
N ASP A 61 -11.57 14.85 -4.24
CA ASP A 61 -11.59 15.86 -3.20
C ASP A 61 -10.21 16.02 -2.56
N ARG A 62 -9.89 17.23 -2.11
CA ARG A 62 -8.56 17.53 -1.55
C ARG A 62 -8.27 16.74 -0.27
N LEU A 63 -9.30 16.45 0.53
CA LEU A 63 -9.16 15.65 1.75
C LEU A 63 -8.91 14.19 1.39
N GLY A 64 -9.68 13.62 0.47
CA GLY A 64 -9.47 12.28 -0.05
C GLY A 64 -8.11 12.05 -0.66
N LEU A 65 -7.58 13.00 -1.44
CA LEU A 65 -6.20 12.91 -1.97
C LEU A 65 -5.14 12.94 -0.85
N LYS A 66 -5.37 13.68 0.23
CA LYS A 66 -4.47 13.66 1.41
C LYS A 66 -4.54 12.33 2.15
N LEU A 67 -5.75 11.77 2.32
CA LEU A 67 -5.95 10.46 2.95
C LEU A 67 -5.32 9.34 2.11
N ALA A 68 -5.50 9.37 0.79
CA ALA A 68 -4.86 8.44 -0.14
C ALA A 68 -3.32 8.55 -0.08
N ARG A 69 -2.79 9.77 0.08
CA ARG A 69 -1.34 9.95 0.27
C ARG A 69 -0.86 9.37 1.60
N ALA A 70 -1.63 9.55 2.67
CA ALA A 70 -1.31 9.00 3.98
C ALA A 70 -1.37 7.46 3.96
N SER A 71 -2.40 6.87 3.33
CA SER A 71 -2.50 5.42 3.18
C SER A 71 -1.38 4.85 2.32
N ALA A 72 -1.08 5.46 1.17
CA ALA A 72 0.02 5.04 0.31
C ALA A 72 1.38 5.12 1.03
N ALA A 73 1.62 6.18 1.82
CA ALA A 73 2.83 6.30 2.64
C ALA A 73 2.90 5.20 3.70
N LEU A 74 1.79 4.90 4.39
CA LEU A 74 1.75 3.85 5.41
C LEU A 74 1.99 2.46 4.79
N VAL A 75 1.33 2.15 3.67
CA VAL A 75 1.53 0.91 2.93
C VAL A 75 2.97 0.78 2.46
N LEU A 76 3.58 1.86 1.94
CA LEU A 76 4.99 1.87 1.55
C LEU A 76 5.91 1.59 2.75
N THR A 77 5.65 2.19 3.91
CA THR A 77 6.45 1.96 5.12
C THR A 77 6.35 0.50 5.56
N ILE A 78 5.13 -0.04 5.69
CA ILE A 78 4.89 -1.43 6.08
C ILE A 78 5.52 -2.39 5.06
N GLY A 79 5.31 -2.12 3.77
CA GLY A 79 5.86 -2.89 2.66
C GLY A 79 7.38 -2.91 2.65
N SER A 80 8.02 -1.77 2.92
CA SER A 80 9.48 -1.66 2.99
C SER A 80 10.05 -2.43 4.17
N VAL A 81 9.40 -2.37 5.34
CA VAL A 81 9.78 -3.18 6.51
C VAL A 81 9.64 -4.67 6.19
N ALA A 82 8.50 -5.10 5.65
CA ALA A 82 8.26 -6.48 5.28
C ALA A 82 9.28 -6.99 4.24
N PHE A 83 9.55 -6.19 3.21
CA PHE A 83 10.55 -6.48 2.18
C PHE A 83 11.95 -6.66 2.78
N ALA A 84 12.38 -5.73 3.64
CA ALA A 84 13.67 -5.80 4.31
C ALA A 84 13.76 -7.05 5.20
N THR A 85 12.71 -7.35 5.97
CA THR A 85 12.65 -8.56 6.81
C THR A 85 12.75 -9.83 5.97
N LEU A 86 12.07 -9.91 4.82
CA LEU A 86 12.15 -11.07 3.92
C LEU A 86 13.56 -11.23 3.34
N CYS A 87 14.21 -10.14 2.93
CA CYS A 87 15.59 -10.16 2.45
C CYS A 87 16.56 -10.65 3.53
N ILE A 88 16.41 -10.17 4.76
CA ILE A 88 17.22 -10.61 5.91
C ILE A 88 16.97 -12.10 6.21
N ALA A 89 15.72 -12.54 6.22
CA ALA A 89 15.36 -13.94 6.46
C ALA A 89 15.94 -14.87 5.38
N ALA A 90 15.82 -14.48 4.11
CA ALA A 90 16.38 -15.24 2.99
C ALA A 90 17.91 -15.37 3.12
N ALA A 91 18.60 -14.27 3.41
CA ALA A 91 20.05 -14.25 3.60
C ALA A 91 20.49 -15.10 4.82
N PHE A 92 19.78 -14.96 5.94
CA PHE A 92 20.05 -15.71 7.17
C PHE A 92 19.89 -17.22 6.96
N VAL A 93 18.78 -17.65 6.35
CA VAL A 93 18.50 -19.07 6.10
C VAL A 93 19.51 -19.67 5.13
N ALA A 94 19.85 -18.95 4.05
CA ALA A 94 20.89 -19.39 3.12
C ALA A 94 22.26 -19.53 3.80
N GLY A 95 22.61 -18.61 4.70
CA GLY A 95 23.89 -18.62 5.42
C GLY A 95 23.99 -19.72 6.46
N VAL A 96 22.97 -19.88 7.31
CA VAL A 96 23.00 -20.82 8.45
C VAL A 96 22.81 -22.27 8.02
N GLN A 97 21.96 -22.54 7.02
CA GLN A 97 21.59 -23.90 6.63
C GLN A 97 22.37 -24.44 5.42
N GLY A 98 23.31 -23.66 4.86
CA GLY A 98 24.14 -24.07 3.73
C GLY A 98 23.32 -24.49 2.50
N VAL A 99 23.58 -25.69 1.98
CA VAL A 99 22.92 -26.18 0.75
C VAL A 99 21.41 -26.38 0.94
N LEU A 100 20.97 -26.87 2.10
CA LEU A 100 19.55 -27.07 2.41
C LEU A 100 18.79 -25.74 2.48
N GLY A 101 19.45 -24.68 2.99
CA GLY A 101 18.88 -23.33 3.08
C GLY A 101 18.58 -22.68 1.73
N LYS A 102 19.22 -23.11 0.65
CA LYS A 102 19.03 -22.52 -0.69
C LYS A 102 17.61 -22.70 -1.21
N GLY A 103 16.99 -23.85 -0.94
CA GLY A 103 15.61 -24.12 -1.36
C GLY A 103 14.61 -23.19 -0.67
N VAL A 104 14.76 -22.99 0.64
CA VAL A 104 13.92 -22.08 1.42
C VAL A 104 14.18 -20.62 1.04
N ALA A 105 15.44 -20.24 0.80
CA ALA A 105 15.78 -18.90 0.32
C ALA A 105 15.16 -18.60 -1.06
N MET A 106 15.09 -19.58 -1.97
CA MET A 106 14.38 -19.43 -3.25
C MET A 106 12.87 -19.19 -3.04
N ALA A 107 12.25 -19.87 -2.07
CA ALA A 107 10.85 -19.60 -1.71
C ALA A 107 10.67 -18.16 -1.19
N TYR A 108 11.59 -17.65 -0.37
CA TYR A 108 11.57 -16.26 0.05
C TYR A 108 11.73 -15.28 -1.12
N LEU A 109 12.61 -15.55 -2.08
CA LEU A 109 12.75 -14.71 -3.28
C LEU A 109 11.45 -14.62 -4.09
N LEU A 110 10.70 -15.73 -4.18
CA LEU A 110 9.38 -15.74 -4.81
C LEU A 110 8.35 -14.88 -4.06
N LEU A 111 8.47 -14.73 -2.73
CA LEU A 111 7.63 -13.84 -1.92
C LEU A 111 8.09 -12.38 -2.01
N ILE A 112 9.40 -12.15 -2.09
CA ILE A 112 10.01 -10.82 -2.21
C ILE A 112 9.53 -10.11 -3.47
N LEU A 113 9.38 -10.83 -4.59
CA LEU A 113 8.94 -10.25 -5.86
C LEU A 113 7.57 -9.55 -5.77
N PRO A 114 6.46 -10.24 -5.41
CA PRO A 114 5.16 -9.59 -5.26
C PRO A 114 5.16 -8.55 -4.13
N VAL A 115 5.86 -8.79 -3.01
CA VAL A 115 5.95 -7.80 -1.93
C VAL A 115 6.61 -6.51 -2.42
N GLY A 116 7.73 -6.62 -3.12
CA GLY A 116 8.43 -5.47 -3.70
C GLY A 116 7.58 -4.76 -4.76
N THR A 117 6.93 -5.50 -5.66
CA THR A 117 6.10 -4.90 -6.71
C THR A 117 4.85 -4.22 -6.14
N TYR A 118 4.09 -4.90 -5.28
CA TYR A 118 2.78 -4.42 -4.85
C TYR A 118 2.82 -3.54 -3.59
N LEU A 119 3.75 -3.80 -2.65
CA LEU A 119 3.82 -3.05 -1.40
C LEU A 119 4.90 -1.97 -1.37
N VAL A 120 5.80 -1.94 -2.36
CA VAL A 120 6.85 -0.91 -2.45
C VAL A 120 6.71 -0.09 -3.73
N LEU A 121 6.79 -0.74 -4.90
CA LEU A 121 6.79 -0.01 -6.17
C LEU A 121 5.46 0.68 -6.46
N LEU A 122 4.33 -0.02 -6.29
CA LEU A 122 3.00 0.55 -6.52
C LEU A 122 2.71 1.79 -5.65
N PRO A 123 2.86 1.77 -4.31
CA PRO A 123 2.59 2.96 -3.49
C PRO A 123 3.61 4.08 -3.74
N LEU A 124 4.85 3.77 -4.15
CA LEU A 124 5.82 4.78 -4.56
C LEU A 124 5.34 5.54 -5.81
N VAL A 125 4.87 4.82 -6.82
CA VAL A 125 4.29 5.41 -8.04
C VAL A 125 3.01 6.20 -7.71
N GLU A 126 2.17 5.67 -6.82
CA GLU A 126 0.97 6.36 -6.36
C GLU A 126 1.29 7.68 -5.65
N LEU A 127 2.27 7.70 -4.74
CA LEU A 127 2.71 8.92 -4.06
C LEU A 127 3.22 9.98 -5.04
N ALA A 128 4.00 9.57 -6.04
CA ALA A 128 4.48 10.47 -7.09
C ALA A 128 3.32 11.04 -7.92
N TRP A 129 2.31 10.24 -8.22
CA TRP A 129 1.11 10.68 -8.93
C TRP A 129 0.24 11.63 -8.07
N LEU A 130 -0.05 11.26 -6.82
CA LEU A 130 -0.85 12.06 -5.88
C LEU A 130 -0.22 13.43 -5.60
N HIS A 131 1.12 13.50 -5.56
CA HIS A 131 1.83 14.77 -5.41
C HIS A 131 1.47 15.77 -6.52
N ARG A 132 1.46 15.31 -7.78
CA ARG A 132 1.09 16.15 -8.94
C ARG A 132 -0.38 16.57 -8.89
N GLN A 133 -1.28 15.67 -8.48
CA GLN A 133 -2.71 15.98 -8.36
C GLN A 133 -2.99 17.04 -7.27
N LEU A 134 -2.32 16.93 -6.13
CA LEU A 134 -2.46 17.89 -5.03
C LEU A 134 -1.97 19.29 -5.43
N GLN A 135 -0.88 19.39 -6.22
CA GLN A 135 -0.40 20.66 -6.76
C GLN A 135 -1.40 21.28 -7.74
N ALA A 136 -1.99 20.47 -8.63
CA ALA A 136 -2.98 20.94 -9.60
C ALA A 136 -4.27 21.47 -8.95
N THR A 137 -4.57 21.05 -7.71
CA THR A 137 -5.76 21.50 -6.96
C THR A 137 -5.49 22.77 -6.15
N GLN A 138 -4.24 23.23 -6.06
CA GLN A 138 -3.89 24.40 -5.26
C GLN A 138 -4.22 25.67 -6.05
N PRO A 139 -4.99 26.62 -5.49
CA PRO A 139 -5.31 27.86 -6.19
C PRO A 139 -4.03 28.62 -6.54
N PRO A 140 -4.00 29.36 -7.67
CA PRO A 140 -2.86 30.17 -8.04
C PRO A 140 -2.53 31.13 -6.89
N ARG A 141 -1.26 31.15 -6.46
CA ARG A 141 -0.79 32.16 -5.51
C ARG A 141 -0.87 33.50 -6.21
N LEU A 142 -1.68 34.41 -5.68
CA LEU A 142 -1.64 35.80 -6.11
C LEU A 142 -0.25 36.35 -5.77
N PRO A 143 0.40 37.09 -6.69
CA PRO A 143 1.63 37.80 -6.34
C PRO A 143 1.32 38.80 -5.22
N ASP A 144 2.16 38.79 -4.19
CA ASP A 144 2.10 39.72 -3.05
C ASP A 144 2.37 41.17 -3.48
#